data_AF-A0A8B8IMW3-F1
#
_entry.id   AF-A0A8B8IMW3-F1
#
_cell.length_a   1.000
_cell.length_b   1.000
_cell.length_c   1.000
_cell.angle_alpha   90.00
_cell.angle_beta   90.00
_cell.angle_gamma   90.00
#
_symmetry.space_group_name_H-M   'P 1'
#
loop_
_entity.id
_entity.type
_entity.pdbx_description
1 polymer ?
#
loop_
_entity_poly.entity_id
_entity_poly.type
_entity_poly.pdbx_seq_one_letter_code
_entity_poly.pdbx_strand_id
1 'polypeptide(L)'
;MAKSESTTRNNVDSLNVDFMRSLVKQYSELGQWTSAFFWADAAAASSGSAVASGDDIWLLASAMLARGELHRAAHAVTSRGLHRRHLLCLGVAMRAYIAAKEPTTTLNLLEECDPALLDPRSMDQTHNRALAGVLVWQARALSSLERREAAAEALTAALRADCACYEALDLLLEQHALTPSQESELIESLPINNQMSASEATLLRAAFRDRLRRYAPLPVQMHDDGVSAHTHTMHTYAHSDSVEVTLLLARYEKTMRDNVSDARAQGHLTITYMLSRSK
;
A
#
# COMPACT_ATOMS: atom_id res chain seq x y z
N MET A 1 34.62 -49.35 33.99
CA MET A 1 33.26 -48.79 34.08
C MET A 1 33.36 -47.28 33.93
N ALA A 2 32.92 -46.73 32.80
CA ALA A 2 32.81 -45.29 32.59
C ALA A 2 31.43 -45.05 31.96
N LYS A 3 30.48 -44.55 32.74
CA LYS A 3 29.19 -44.06 32.22
C LYS A 3 29.46 -42.65 31.70
N SER A 4 29.50 -42.51 30.38
CA SER A 4 29.43 -41.22 29.71
C SER A 4 28.01 -40.68 29.90
N GLU A 5 27.84 -39.72 30.79
CA GLU A 5 26.63 -38.91 30.85
C GLU A 5 26.52 -38.12 29.54
N SER A 6 25.62 -38.58 28.68
CA SER A 6 25.16 -37.81 27.53
C SER A 6 24.49 -36.55 28.06
N THR A 7 25.21 -35.44 28.01
CA THR A 7 24.63 -34.11 28.16
C THR A 7 23.57 -33.94 27.09
N THR A 8 22.31 -34.18 27.47
CA THR A 8 21.14 -33.70 26.75
C THR A 8 21.21 -32.18 26.79
N ARG A 9 21.95 -31.58 25.85
CA ARG A 9 21.80 -30.16 25.52
C ARG A 9 20.40 -30.04 24.97
N ASN A 10 19.49 -29.68 25.88
CA ASN A 10 18.12 -29.36 25.55
C ASN A 10 18.13 -28.40 24.37
N ASN A 11 17.34 -28.78 23.36
CA ASN A 11 17.07 -28.07 22.13
C ASN A 11 16.23 -26.80 22.43
N VAL A 12 16.79 -25.91 23.24
CA VAL A 12 16.25 -24.59 23.57
C VAL A 12 16.77 -23.65 22.47
N ASP A 13 15.92 -22.73 22.01
CA ASP A 13 16.25 -21.61 21.11
C ASP A 13 15.92 -21.75 19.61
N SER A 14 14.85 -22.47 19.24
CA SER A 14 14.02 -21.97 18.14
C SER A 14 12.96 -21.04 18.74
N LEU A 15 13.30 -19.76 18.87
CA LEU A 15 12.33 -18.74 19.25
C LEU A 15 11.13 -18.84 18.29
N ASN A 16 9.90 -18.81 18.82
CA ASN A 16 8.70 -19.03 18.02
C ASN A 16 8.40 -17.81 17.14
N VAL A 17 9.04 -17.75 15.97
CA VAL A 17 8.90 -16.63 15.02
C VAL A 17 7.46 -16.49 14.53
N ASP A 18 6.72 -17.59 14.35
CA ASP A 18 5.34 -17.53 13.89
C ASP A 18 4.40 -16.90 14.92
N PHE A 19 4.62 -17.18 16.21
CA PHE A 19 3.93 -16.48 17.29
C PHE A 19 4.22 -14.98 17.24
N MET A 20 5.49 -14.59 17.10
CA MET A 20 5.86 -13.18 16.99
C MET A 20 5.20 -12.51 15.77
N ARG A 21 5.21 -13.14 14.59
CA ARG A 21 4.53 -12.66 13.38
C ARG A 21 3.03 -12.46 13.61
N SER A 22 2.38 -13.37 14.34
CA SER A 22 0.96 -13.24 14.66
C SER A 22 0.66 -12.05 15.56
N LEU A 23 1.52 -11.80 16.56
CA LEU A 23 1.42 -10.61 17.42
C LEU A 23 1.60 -9.32 16.61
N VAL A 24 2.56 -9.28 15.67
CA VAL A 24 2.75 -8.12 14.78
C VAL A 24 1.46 -7.81 14.03
N LYS A 25 0.81 -8.82 13.44
CA LYS A 25 -0.47 -8.64 12.72
C LYS A 25 -1.57 -8.10 13.64
N GLN A 26 -1.79 -8.74 14.78
CA GLN A 26 -2.82 -8.34 15.74
C GLN A 26 -2.63 -6.90 16.24
N TYR A 27 -1.41 -6.53 16.64
CA TYR A 27 -1.14 -5.16 17.09
C TYR A 27 -1.24 -4.14 15.96
N SER A 28 -0.88 -4.52 14.72
CA SER A 28 -1.03 -3.65 13.54
C SER A 28 -2.51 -3.36 13.23
N GLU A 29 -3.37 -4.38 13.32
CA GLU A 29 -4.83 -4.24 13.14
C GLU A 29 -5.46 -3.31 14.19
N LEU A 30 -4.89 -3.29 15.40
CA LEU A 30 -5.31 -2.40 16.50
C LEU A 30 -4.66 -1.01 16.44
N GLY A 31 -3.79 -0.73 15.47
CA GLY A 31 -3.01 0.51 15.40
C GLY A 31 -1.98 0.69 16.52
N GLN A 32 -1.65 -0.37 17.26
CA GLN A 32 -0.69 -0.36 18.38
C GLN A 32 0.75 -0.54 17.88
N TRP A 33 1.25 0.45 17.13
CA TRP A 33 2.49 0.33 16.38
C TRP A 33 3.75 0.18 17.24
N THR A 34 3.76 0.66 18.49
CA THR A 34 4.89 0.44 19.41
C THR A 34 5.04 -1.04 19.78
N SER A 35 3.92 -1.72 20.09
CA SER A 35 3.91 -3.16 20.39
C SER A 35 4.21 -3.98 19.13
N ALA A 36 3.60 -3.62 17.99
CA ALA A 36 3.87 -4.26 16.70
C ALA A 36 5.36 -4.18 16.32
N PHE A 37 5.98 -3.01 16.51
CA PHE A 37 7.41 -2.81 16.25
C PHE A 37 8.29 -3.70 17.13
N PHE A 38 8.02 -3.76 18.44
CA PHE A 38 8.78 -4.62 19.36
C PHE A 38 8.80 -6.08 18.90
N TRP A 39 7.64 -6.62 18.55
CA TRP A 39 7.54 -8.01 18.09
C TRP A 39 8.13 -8.22 16.69
N ALA A 40 8.04 -7.23 15.81
CA ALA A 40 8.65 -7.31 14.49
C ALA A 40 10.18 -7.29 14.57
N ASP A 41 10.75 -6.48 15.45
CA ASP A 41 12.20 -6.43 15.70
C ASP A 41 12.69 -7.73 16.33
N ALA A 42 11.96 -8.26 17.31
CA ALA A 42 12.24 -9.56 17.91
C ALA A 42 12.17 -10.69 16.87
N ALA A 43 11.16 -10.70 15.99
CA ALA A 43 11.05 -11.70 14.92
C ALA A 43 12.23 -11.61 13.95
N ALA A 44 12.58 -10.40 13.48
CA ALA A 44 13.70 -10.18 12.57
C ALA A 44 15.06 -10.56 13.18
N ALA A 45 15.25 -10.33 14.48
CA ALA A 45 16.45 -10.71 15.22
C ALA A 45 16.52 -12.23 15.48
N SER A 46 15.37 -12.88 15.65
CA SER A 46 15.25 -14.31 15.98
C SER A 46 15.46 -15.24 14.79
N SER A 47 15.39 -14.73 13.56
CA SER A 47 15.66 -15.48 12.32
C SER A 47 17.16 -15.79 12.12
N GLY A 48 17.87 -16.12 13.21
CA GLY A 48 19.33 -16.02 13.40
C GLY A 48 20.23 -16.61 12.31
N SER A 49 21.38 -15.97 12.11
CA SER A 49 22.56 -16.33 11.28
C SER A 49 22.33 -16.62 9.79
N ALA A 50 21.15 -17.08 9.38
CA ALA A 50 20.68 -17.00 8.02
C ALA A 50 20.05 -15.61 7.83
N VAL A 51 20.16 -15.04 6.64
CA VAL A 51 19.53 -13.75 6.31
C VAL A 51 18.07 -13.81 6.76
N ALA A 52 17.66 -12.91 7.68
CA ALA A 52 16.27 -12.82 8.14
C ALA A 52 15.34 -12.87 6.94
N SER A 53 14.22 -13.61 7.04
CA SER A 53 13.29 -13.76 5.93
C SER A 53 12.89 -12.37 5.41
N GLY A 54 12.73 -12.23 4.10
CA GLY A 54 12.24 -10.98 3.50
C GLY A 54 10.91 -10.53 4.12
N ASP A 55 10.08 -11.48 4.54
CA ASP A 55 8.82 -11.22 5.24
C ASP A 55 9.03 -10.60 6.62
N ASP A 56 10.02 -11.06 7.39
CA ASP A 56 10.30 -10.53 8.73
C ASP A 56 10.83 -9.09 8.65
N ILE A 57 11.69 -8.83 7.66
CA ILE A 57 12.19 -7.48 7.41
C ILE A 57 11.09 -6.58 6.87
N TRP A 58 10.19 -7.09 6.02
CA TRP A 58 9.03 -6.33 5.56
C TRP A 58 8.11 -5.94 6.72
N LEU A 59 7.82 -6.85 7.65
CA LEU A 59 7.03 -6.56 8.85
C LEU A 59 7.70 -5.48 9.71
N LEU A 60 9.01 -5.60 9.95
CA LEU A 60 9.79 -4.62 10.70
C LEU A 60 9.77 -3.24 10.02
N ALA A 61 10.06 -3.17 8.73
CA ALA A 61 10.06 -1.93 7.96
C ALA A 61 8.65 -1.30 7.91
N SER A 62 7.60 -2.12 7.84
CA SER A 62 6.21 -1.64 7.86
C SER A 62 5.85 -1.00 9.21
N ALA A 63 6.27 -1.61 10.31
CA ALA A 63 6.08 -1.04 11.64
C ALA A 63 6.90 0.25 11.85
N MET A 64 8.14 0.30 11.35
CA MET A 64 8.96 1.53 11.35
C MET A 64 8.28 2.65 10.54
N LEU A 65 7.77 2.33 9.35
CA LEU A 65 7.06 3.29 8.50
C LEU A 65 5.81 3.84 9.18
N ALA A 66 4.99 2.98 9.80
CA ALA A 66 3.78 3.39 10.51
C ALA A 66 4.08 4.31 11.72
N ARG A 67 5.27 4.18 12.31
CA ARG A 67 5.78 5.05 13.37
C ARG A 67 6.42 6.35 12.86
N GLY A 68 6.49 6.55 11.54
CA GLY A 68 7.12 7.73 10.93
C GLY A 68 8.65 7.65 10.84
N GLU A 69 9.25 6.48 11.08
CA GLU A 69 10.71 6.27 11.02
C GLU A 69 11.16 5.99 9.57
N LEU A 70 10.92 6.96 8.67
CA LEU A 70 10.94 6.77 7.22
C LEU A 70 12.27 6.22 6.70
N HIS A 71 13.38 6.90 6.93
CA HIS A 71 14.68 6.45 6.44
C HIS A 71 15.16 5.15 7.11
N ARG A 72 14.78 4.91 8.37
CA ARG A 72 15.09 3.64 9.04
C ARG A 72 14.37 2.47 8.37
N ALA A 73 13.10 2.66 8.03
CA ALA A 73 12.31 1.66 7.29
C ALA A 73 12.95 1.35 5.92
N ALA A 74 13.29 2.38 5.14
CA ALA A 74 13.95 2.21 3.85
C ALA A 74 15.33 1.56 3.98
N HIS A 75 16.12 1.96 5.00
CA HIS A 75 17.44 1.42 5.24
C HIS A 75 17.40 -0.06 5.65
N ALA A 76 16.42 -0.48 6.46
CA ALA A 76 16.26 -1.87 6.87
C ALA A 76 16.14 -2.83 5.66
N VAL A 77 15.44 -2.39 4.62
CA VAL A 77 15.30 -3.11 3.34
C VAL A 77 16.57 -3.00 2.48
N THR A 78 17.02 -1.78 2.20
CA THR A 78 18.07 -1.50 1.19
C THR A 78 19.44 -2.00 1.61
N SER A 79 19.79 -1.91 2.90
CA SER A 79 21.06 -2.45 3.45
C SER A 79 21.22 -3.96 3.25
N ARG A 80 20.11 -4.68 3.05
CA ARG A 80 20.07 -6.14 2.83
C ARG A 80 19.84 -6.52 1.35
N GLY A 81 19.73 -5.53 0.47
CA GLY A 81 19.43 -5.73 -0.95
C GLY A 81 18.08 -6.39 -1.23
N LEU A 82 17.12 -6.33 -0.29
CA LEU A 82 15.84 -7.01 -0.41
C LEU A 82 14.91 -6.33 -1.42
N HIS A 83 15.07 -5.03 -1.66
CA HIS A 83 14.33 -4.28 -2.69
C HIS A 83 14.49 -4.87 -4.08
N ARG A 84 15.61 -5.56 -4.36
CA ARG A 84 15.89 -6.12 -5.68
C ARG A 84 15.15 -7.42 -5.99
N ARG A 85 14.65 -8.12 -4.97
CA ARG A 85 14.15 -9.50 -5.09
C ARG A 85 12.87 -9.79 -4.32
N HIS A 86 12.34 -8.82 -3.56
CA HIS A 86 11.19 -9.03 -2.70
C HIS A 86 10.20 -7.86 -2.83
N LEU A 87 9.05 -8.12 -3.46
CA LEU A 87 8.14 -7.07 -3.92
C LEU A 87 7.52 -6.27 -2.77
N LEU A 88 7.16 -6.94 -1.66
CA LEU A 88 6.67 -6.24 -0.45
C LEU A 88 7.75 -5.35 0.19
N CYS A 89 9.02 -5.78 0.16
CA CYS A 89 10.14 -4.98 0.67
C CYS A 89 10.40 -3.77 -0.22
N LEU A 90 10.34 -3.95 -1.54
CA LEU A 90 10.40 -2.84 -2.49
C LEU A 90 9.28 -1.83 -2.21
N GLY A 91 8.04 -2.30 -2.11
CA GLY A 91 6.88 -1.44 -1.84
C GLY A 91 7.00 -0.63 -0.54
N VAL A 92 7.43 -1.24 0.57
CA VAL A 92 7.58 -0.50 1.85
C VAL A 92 8.73 0.52 1.80
N ALA A 93 9.83 0.21 1.11
CA ALA A 93 10.93 1.16 0.92
C ALA A 93 10.52 2.34 0.02
N MET A 94 9.78 2.09 -1.07
CA MET A 94 9.22 3.14 -1.93
C MET A 94 8.29 4.06 -1.17
N ARG A 95 7.40 3.49 -0.34
CA ARG A 95 6.51 4.25 0.56
C ARG A 95 7.27 5.15 1.51
N ALA A 96 8.34 4.64 2.10
CA ALA A 96 9.17 5.39 3.01
C ALA A 96 9.84 6.59 2.33
N TYR A 97 10.42 6.42 1.14
CA TYR A 97 11.03 7.53 0.39
C TYR A 97 10.00 8.54 -0.12
N ILE A 98 8.82 8.10 -0.54
CA ILE A 98 7.72 9.03 -0.90
C ILE A 98 7.27 9.84 0.29
N ALA A 99 7.07 9.21 1.45
CA ALA A 99 6.74 9.92 2.68
C ALA A 99 7.86 10.90 3.11
N ALA A 100 9.12 10.59 2.80
CA ALA A 100 10.27 11.46 3.03
C ALA A 100 10.43 12.57 1.98
N LYS A 101 9.54 12.63 0.98
CA LYS A 101 9.57 13.58 -0.15
C LYS A 101 10.79 13.42 -1.06
N GLU A 102 11.22 12.17 -1.27
CA GLU A 102 12.34 11.81 -2.14
C GLU A 102 11.89 10.96 -3.34
N PRO A 103 11.07 11.52 -4.26
CA PRO A 103 10.48 10.74 -5.37
C PRO A 103 11.53 10.22 -6.36
N THR A 104 12.65 10.93 -6.54
CA THR A 104 13.76 10.46 -7.41
C THR A 104 14.40 9.19 -6.85
N THR A 105 14.64 9.13 -5.54
CA THR A 105 15.18 7.94 -4.87
C THR A 105 14.25 6.74 -5.03
N THR A 106 12.93 6.97 -4.95
CA THR A 106 11.92 5.93 -5.20
C THR A 106 12.03 5.32 -6.60
N LEU A 107 12.23 6.14 -7.63
CA LEU A 107 12.36 5.65 -9.01
C LEU A 107 13.68 4.90 -9.22
N ASN A 108 14.79 5.42 -8.69
CA ASN A 108 16.08 4.74 -8.76
C ASN A 108 16.01 3.34 -8.11
N LEU A 109 15.27 3.20 -7.01
CA LEU A 109 15.08 1.91 -6.34
C LEU A 109 14.38 0.88 -7.23
N LEU A 110 13.41 1.34 -8.02
CA LEU A 110 12.67 0.50 -8.97
C LEU A 110 13.56 0.07 -10.14
N GLU A 111 14.44 0.94 -10.62
CA GLU A 111 15.40 0.64 -11.69
C GLU A 111 16.45 -0.41 -11.27
N GLU A 112 16.79 -0.48 -9.98
CA GLU A 112 17.69 -1.50 -9.43
C GLU A 112 17.04 -2.88 -9.24
N CYS A 113 15.72 -2.97 -9.38
CA CYS A 113 14.96 -4.19 -9.15
C CYS A 113 15.17 -5.21 -10.28
N ASP A 114 15.13 -6.50 -9.95
CA ASP A 114 15.00 -7.56 -10.96
C ASP A 114 13.71 -7.31 -11.78
N PRO A 115 13.81 -7.12 -13.11
CA PRO A 115 12.63 -6.91 -13.96
C PRO A 115 11.58 -8.01 -13.84
N ALA A 116 11.99 -9.26 -13.60
CA ALA A 116 11.08 -10.39 -13.44
C ALA A 116 10.18 -10.27 -12.18
N LEU A 117 10.53 -9.39 -11.24
CA LEU A 117 9.71 -9.08 -10.08
C LEU A 117 8.52 -8.18 -10.45
N LEU A 118 8.64 -7.41 -11.53
CA LEU A 118 7.66 -6.42 -11.98
C LEU A 118 6.69 -6.98 -13.03
N ASP A 119 6.81 -8.26 -13.37
CA ASP A 119 5.89 -8.94 -14.28
C ASP A 119 4.67 -9.48 -13.52
N PRO A 120 3.44 -9.25 -14.02
CA PRO A 120 2.24 -9.90 -13.49
C PRO A 120 2.34 -11.42 -13.59
N ARG A 121 1.90 -12.12 -12.55
CA ARG A 121 1.92 -13.58 -12.50
C ARG A 121 0.51 -14.15 -12.65
N SER A 122 0.35 -15.07 -13.59
CA SER A 122 -0.92 -15.76 -13.80
C SER A 122 -1.32 -16.52 -12.52
N MET A 123 -2.56 -16.33 -12.06
CA MET A 123 -3.16 -16.98 -10.88
C MET A 123 -2.57 -16.62 -9.50
N ASP A 124 -1.53 -15.81 -9.40
CA ASP A 124 -0.97 -15.35 -8.12
C ASP A 124 -1.50 -13.97 -7.75
N GLN A 125 -2.70 -13.95 -7.14
CA GLN A 125 -3.34 -12.72 -6.69
C GLN A 125 -2.52 -11.97 -5.62
N THR A 126 -1.75 -12.69 -4.79
CA THR A 126 -0.94 -12.06 -3.74
C THR A 126 0.22 -11.28 -4.35
N HIS A 127 0.94 -11.88 -5.31
CA HIS A 127 1.97 -11.19 -6.08
C HIS A 127 1.39 -10.00 -6.86
N ASN A 128 0.29 -10.21 -7.58
CA ASN A 128 -0.30 -9.16 -8.43
C ASN A 128 -0.81 -7.95 -7.62
N ARG A 129 -1.36 -8.17 -6.42
CA ARG A 129 -1.74 -7.08 -5.51
C ARG A 129 -0.54 -6.31 -4.99
N ALA A 130 0.54 -7.01 -4.64
CA ALA A 130 1.78 -6.36 -4.24
C ALA A 130 2.40 -5.57 -5.39
N LEU A 131 2.32 -6.09 -6.62
CA LEU A 131 2.79 -5.44 -7.84
C LEU A 131 1.99 -4.17 -8.13
N ALA A 132 0.67 -4.25 -8.10
CA ALA A 132 -0.20 -3.10 -8.27
C ALA A 132 0.12 -2.01 -7.25
N GLY A 133 0.35 -2.38 -5.98
CA GLY A 133 0.82 -1.46 -4.95
C GLY A 133 2.15 -0.77 -5.30
N VAL A 134 3.16 -1.52 -5.76
CA VAL A 134 4.45 -0.95 -6.21
C VAL A 134 4.26 0.03 -7.37
N LEU A 135 3.44 -0.31 -8.36
CA LEU A 135 3.15 0.54 -9.52
C LEU A 135 2.40 1.83 -9.11
N VAL A 136 1.52 1.77 -8.12
CA VAL A 136 0.90 2.98 -7.53
C VAL A 136 1.95 3.89 -6.89
N TRP A 137 2.93 3.35 -6.15
CA TRP A 137 4.01 4.16 -5.59
C TRP A 137 4.95 4.73 -6.65
N GLN A 138 5.18 4.00 -7.75
CA GLN A 138 5.87 4.53 -8.92
C GLN A 138 5.10 5.72 -9.52
N ALA A 139 3.79 5.58 -9.72
CA ALA A 139 2.96 6.65 -10.25
C ALA A 139 2.94 7.90 -9.35
N ARG A 140 2.85 7.71 -8.02
CA ARG A 140 2.96 8.82 -7.04
C ARG A 140 4.32 9.53 -7.12
N ALA A 141 5.41 8.78 -7.32
CA ALA A 141 6.75 9.34 -7.53
C ALA A 141 6.82 10.16 -8.82
N LEU A 142 6.34 9.59 -9.93
CA LEU A 142 6.29 10.25 -11.24
C LEU A 142 5.43 11.52 -11.20
N SER A 143 4.29 11.48 -10.53
CA SER A 143 3.39 12.62 -10.34
C SER A 143 4.06 13.74 -9.55
N SER A 144 4.82 13.40 -8.51
CA SER A 144 5.60 14.36 -7.72
C SER A 144 6.72 15.03 -8.52
N LEU A 145 7.14 14.40 -9.61
CA LEU A 145 8.12 14.92 -10.58
C LEU A 145 7.45 15.51 -11.83
N GLU A 146 6.13 15.73 -11.79
CA GLU A 146 5.32 16.29 -12.88
C GLU A 146 5.33 15.46 -14.19
N ARG A 147 5.72 14.18 -14.11
CA ARG A 147 5.72 13.22 -15.23
C ARG A 147 4.36 12.55 -15.37
N ARG A 148 3.33 13.34 -15.65
CA ARG A 148 1.90 12.92 -15.59
C ARG A 148 1.56 11.77 -16.52
N GLU A 149 2.02 11.79 -17.78
CA GLU A 149 1.73 10.73 -18.75
C GLU A 149 2.31 9.38 -18.28
N ALA A 150 3.58 9.37 -17.86
CA ALA A 150 4.22 8.18 -17.31
C ALA A 150 3.54 7.69 -16.02
N ALA A 151 3.02 8.61 -15.20
CA ALA A 151 2.25 8.24 -14.01
C ALA A 151 0.93 7.54 -14.39
N ALA A 152 0.21 8.06 -15.38
CA ALA A 152 -1.03 7.44 -15.87
C ALA A 152 -0.78 6.04 -16.48
N GLU A 153 0.33 5.87 -17.20
CA GLU A 153 0.75 4.55 -17.70
C GLU A 153 1.02 3.56 -16.55
N ALA A 154 1.73 3.99 -15.50
CA ALA A 154 2.01 3.17 -14.33
C ALA A 154 0.71 2.79 -13.58
N LEU A 155 -0.25 3.71 -13.44
CA LEU A 155 -1.56 3.42 -12.83
C LEU A 155 -2.40 2.46 -13.69
N THR A 156 -2.35 2.61 -15.01
CA THR A 156 -3.01 1.69 -15.95
C THR A 156 -2.40 0.29 -15.85
N ALA A 157 -1.07 0.20 -15.73
CA ALA A 157 -0.38 -1.05 -15.48
C ALA A 157 -0.77 -1.67 -14.12
N ALA A 158 -0.94 -0.86 -13.07
CA ALA A 158 -1.39 -1.31 -11.76
C ALA A 158 -2.79 -1.94 -11.82
N LEU A 159 -3.74 -1.30 -12.53
CA LEU A 159 -5.10 -1.84 -12.73
C LEU A 159 -5.11 -3.13 -13.56
N ARG A 160 -4.19 -3.27 -14.52
CA ARG A 160 -4.05 -4.51 -15.28
C ARG A 160 -3.45 -5.64 -14.45
N ALA A 161 -2.52 -5.32 -13.54
CA ALA A 161 -1.97 -6.28 -12.60
C ALA A 161 -3.03 -6.76 -11.60
N ASP A 162 -3.76 -5.83 -10.99
CA ASP A 162 -4.90 -6.12 -10.09
C ASP A 162 -6.09 -5.23 -10.42
N CYS A 163 -7.13 -5.82 -11.01
CA CYS A 163 -8.34 -5.11 -11.40
C CYS A 163 -9.08 -4.51 -10.20
N ALA A 164 -8.86 -5.04 -9.00
CA ALA A 164 -9.48 -4.55 -7.76
C ALA A 164 -8.69 -3.39 -7.11
N CYS A 165 -7.55 -2.97 -7.67
CA CYS A 165 -6.73 -1.88 -7.14
C CYS A 165 -7.40 -0.51 -7.36
N TYR A 166 -8.40 -0.21 -6.53
CA TYR A 166 -9.18 1.04 -6.63
C TYR A 166 -8.31 2.29 -6.46
N GLU A 167 -7.26 2.25 -5.63
CA GLU A 167 -6.33 3.37 -5.47
C GLU A 167 -5.72 3.82 -6.81
N ALA A 168 -5.45 2.88 -7.72
CA ALA A 168 -4.94 3.22 -9.04
C ALA A 168 -5.98 3.93 -9.92
N LEU A 169 -7.25 3.47 -9.87
CA LEU A 169 -8.36 4.12 -10.58
C LEU A 169 -8.62 5.51 -10.03
N ASP A 170 -8.69 5.66 -8.71
CA ASP A 170 -8.96 6.94 -8.05
C ASP A 170 -7.93 7.99 -8.44
N LEU A 171 -6.63 7.64 -8.41
CA LEU A 171 -5.54 8.53 -8.84
C LEU A 171 -5.62 8.90 -10.33
N LEU A 172 -6.06 8.00 -11.22
CA LEU A 172 -6.26 8.33 -12.64
C LEU A 172 -7.35 9.40 -12.82
N LEU A 173 -8.45 9.27 -12.08
CA LEU A 173 -9.57 10.20 -12.12
C LEU A 173 -9.18 11.57 -11.53
N GLU A 174 -8.47 11.58 -10.39
CA GLU A 174 -7.98 12.81 -9.76
C GLU A 174 -7.02 13.61 -10.65
N GLN A 175 -6.22 12.93 -11.46
CA GLN A 175 -5.27 13.57 -12.36
C GLN A 175 -5.91 14.11 -13.65
N HIS A 176 -7.20 13.84 -13.87
CA HIS A 176 -7.87 14.07 -15.16
C HIS A 176 -7.04 13.51 -16.33
N ALA A 177 -6.42 12.35 -16.11
CA ALA A 177 -5.49 11.76 -17.06
C ALA A 177 -6.19 11.22 -18.31
N LEU A 178 -7.50 10.94 -18.21
CA LEU A 178 -8.32 10.33 -19.23
C LEU A 178 -9.62 11.14 -19.44
N THR A 179 -10.18 11.06 -20.64
CA THR A 179 -11.54 11.54 -20.91
C THR A 179 -12.57 10.53 -20.40
N PRO A 180 -13.84 10.92 -20.17
CA PRO A 180 -14.89 9.98 -19.73
C PRO A 180 -15.09 8.76 -20.65
N SER A 181 -14.84 8.91 -21.95
CA SER A 181 -14.87 7.80 -22.90
C SER A 181 -13.68 6.85 -22.71
N GLN A 182 -12.48 7.39 -22.51
CA GLN A 182 -11.26 6.62 -22.25
C GLN A 182 -11.33 5.87 -20.91
N GLU A 183 -11.92 6.48 -19.88
CA GLU A 183 -12.15 5.83 -18.58
C GLU A 183 -13.07 4.61 -18.72
N SER A 184 -14.15 4.75 -19.49
CA SER A 184 -15.08 3.66 -19.76
C SER A 184 -14.41 2.54 -20.57
N GLU A 185 -13.65 2.90 -21.61
CA GLU A 185 -12.89 1.95 -22.43
C GLU A 185 -11.84 1.19 -21.60
N LEU A 186 -11.14 1.90 -20.70
CA LEU A 186 -10.17 1.30 -19.80
C LEU A 186 -10.82 0.19 -18.97
N ILE A 187 -11.95 0.47 -18.32
CA ILE A 187 -12.65 -0.49 -17.45
C ILE A 187 -13.13 -1.72 -18.21
N GLU A 188 -13.63 -1.55 -19.44
CA GLU A 188 -14.04 -2.68 -20.28
C GLU A 188 -12.83 -3.50 -20.78
N SER A 189 -11.66 -2.87 -20.93
CA SER A 189 -10.43 -3.54 -21.39
C SER A 189 -9.71 -4.35 -20.30
N LEU A 190 -10.06 -4.16 -19.02
CA LEU A 190 -9.38 -4.81 -17.91
C LEU A 190 -9.60 -6.35 -17.94
N PRO A 191 -8.58 -7.15 -17.56
CA PRO A 191 -8.65 -8.62 -17.55
C PRO A 191 -9.47 -9.16 -16.36
N ILE A 192 -10.61 -8.54 -16.03
CA ILE A 192 -11.42 -8.81 -14.83
C ILE A 192 -11.85 -10.28 -14.78
N ASN A 193 -12.34 -10.83 -15.89
CA ASN A 193 -12.85 -12.21 -15.93
C ASN A 193 -11.75 -13.26 -15.71
N ASN A 194 -10.47 -12.87 -15.83
CA ASN A 194 -9.33 -13.77 -15.63
C ASN A 194 -8.85 -13.75 -14.17
N GLN A 195 -9.22 -12.73 -13.38
CA GLN A 195 -8.67 -12.51 -12.04
C GLN A 195 -9.65 -12.86 -10.92
N MET A 196 -10.95 -12.92 -11.20
CA MET A 196 -12.00 -13.13 -10.19
C MET A 196 -13.21 -13.88 -10.76
N SER A 197 -14.08 -14.37 -9.89
CA SER A 197 -15.31 -15.06 -10.27
C SER A 197 -16.31 -14.14 -10.98
N ALA A 198 -17.30 -14.71 -11.67
CA ALA A 198 -18.30 -13.94 -12.41
C ALA A 198 -19.13 -12.98 -11.53
N SER A 199 -19.43 -13.38 -10.29
CA SER A 199 -20.15 -12.53 -9.32
C SER A 199 -19.27 -11.35 -8.86
N GLU A 200 -18.01 -11.61 -8.53
CA GLU A 200 -17.04 -10.57 -8.16
C GLU A 200 -16.78 -9.60 -9.33
N ALA A 201 -16.64 -10.12 -10.55
CA ALA A 201 -16.47 -9.33 -11.76
C ALA A 201 -17.67 -8.39 -12.01
N THR A 202 -18.88 -8.90 -11.80
CA THR A 202 -20.11 -8.11 -11.95
C THR A 202 -20.17 -7.00 -10.91
N LEU A 203 -19.86 -7.32 -9.65
CA LEU A 203 -19.80 -6.34 -8.56
C LEU A 203 -18.76 -5.25 -8.85
N LEU A 204 -17.55 -5.62 -9.25
CA LEU A 204 -16.47 -4.68 -9.54
C LEU A 204 -16.84 -3.71 -10.66
N ARG A 205 -17.35 -4.23 -11.80
CA ARG A 205 -17.79 -3.39 -12.92
C ARG A 205 -18.90 -2.43 -12.50
N ALA A 206 -19.86 -2.90 -11.71
CA ALA A 206 -20.94 -2.06 -11.21
C ALA A 206 -20.40 -0.92 -10.32
N ALA A 207 -19.51 -1.23 -9.38
CA ALA A 207 -18.90 -0.24 -8.50
C ALA A 207 -18.07 0.80 -9.26
N PHE A 208 -17.29 0.37 -10.25
CA PHE A 208 -16.48 1.25 -11.09
C PHE A 208 -17.34 2.16 -11.96
N ARG A 209 -18.39 1.63 -12.61
CA ARG A 209 -19.32 2.44 -13.42
C ARG A 209 -20.07 3.46 -12.56
N ASP A 210 -20.48 3.09 -11.35
CA ASP A 210 -21.10 4.03 -10.41
C ASP A 210 -20.15 5.17 -10.02
N ARG A 211 -18.87 4.85 -9.79
CA ARG A 211 -17.85 5.84 -9.50
C ARG A 211 -17.63 6.83 -10.66
N LEU A 212 -17.52 6.34 -11.90
CA LEU A 212 -17.33 7.20 -13.07
C LEU A 212 -18.50 8.18 -13.27
N ARG A 213 -19.75 7.74 -13.01
CA ARG A 213 -20.93 8.60 -13.14
C ARG A 213 -20.90 9.80 -12.20
N ARG A 214 -20.24 9.70 -11.05
CA ARG A 214 -20.10 10.83 -10.10
C ARG A 214 -19.18 11.93 -10.63
N TYR A 215 -18.34 11.64 -11.62
CA TYR A 215 -17.44 12.60 -12.28
C TYR A 215 -17.91 13.02 -13.68
N ALA A 216 -19.00 12.43 -14.17
CA ALA A 216 -19.53 12.80 -15.47
C ALA A 216 -20.07 14.26 -15.43
N PRO A 217 -19.81 15.07 -16.47
CA PRO A 217 -20.45 16.37 -16.62
C PRO A 217 -21.97 16.19 -16.55
N LEU A 218 -22.67 17.07 -15.82
CA LEU A 218 -24.12 17.08 -15.79
C LEU A 218 -24.64 17.12 -17.24
N PRO A 219 -25.61 16.27 -17.61
CA PRO A 219 -26.18 16.33 -18.95
C PRO A 219 -26.67 17.75 -19.18
N VAL A 220 -26.14 18.40 -20.22
CA VAL A 220 -26.56 19.73 -20.64
C VAL A 220 -28.07 19.63 -20.90
N GLN A 221 -28.87 20.27 -20.05
CA GLN A 221 -30.29 20.42 -20.31
C GLN A 221 -30.40 21.28 -21.56
N MET A 222 -30.58 20.63 -22.70
CA MET A 222 -31.12 21.26 -23.89
C MET A 222 -32.50 21.78 -23.47
N HIS A 223 -32.59 23.08 -23.18
CA HIS A 223 -33.86 23.76 -23.08
C HIS A 223 -34.51 23.70 -24.47
N ASP A 224 -35.36 22.71 -24.65
CA ASP A 224 -36.33 22.68 -25.73
C ASP A 224 -37.45 23.64 -25.32
N ASP A 225 -37.40 24.87 -25.82
CA ASP A 225 -38.48 25.84 -25.68
C ASP A 225 -39.69 25.35 -26.50
N GLY A 226 -40.56 24.55 -25.88
CA GLY A 226 -41.69 23.94 -26.57
C GLY A 226 -42.76 23.26 -25.70
N VAL A 227 -43.52 24.06 -24.94
CA VAL A 227 -44.93 23.82 -24.53
C VAL A 227 -45.30 22.53 -23.77
N SER A 228 -45.38 22.67 -22.43
CA SER A 228 -46.34 22.11 -21.45
C SER A 228 -47.05 20.76 -21.68
N ALA A 229 -46.84 19.82 -20.74
CA ALA A 229 -47.92 19.13 -20.02
C ALA A 229 -47.45 18.57 -18.66
N HIS A 230 -48.28 18.76 -17.64
CA HIS A 230 -48.07 18.31 -16.26
C HIS A 230 -48.01 16.79 -16.10
N THR A 231 -47.04 16.30 -15.33
CA THR A 231 -47.27 15.22 -14.35
C THR A 231 -46.39 15.45 -13.13
N HIS A 232 -47.06 15.54 -11.98
CA HIS A 232 -46.48 15.62 -10.66
C HIS A 232 -46.02 14.21 -10.25
N THR A 233 -44.73 14.02 -9.95
CA THR A 233 -44.28 12.84 -9.20
C THR A 233 -43.14 13.27 -8.30
N MET A 234 -43.42 13.33 -6.99
CA MET A 234 -42.38 13.41 -5.96
C MET A 234 -41.56 12.13 -6.00
N HIS A 235 -40.23 12.26 -6.12
CA HIS A 235 -39.30 11.22 -5.69
C HIS A 235 -38.32 11.82 -4.69
N THR A 236 -38.58 11.48 -3.43
CA THR A 236 -37.67 11.59 -2.29
C THR A 236 -36.68 10.42 -2.26
N TYR A 237 -35.50 10.66 -1.67
CA TYR A 237 -34.46 9.74 -1.16
C TYR A 237 -33.41 9.18 -2.12
N ALA A 238 -32.15 9.66 -1.96
CA ALA A 238 -31.03 8.89 -1.38
C ALA A 238 -29.75 9.77 -1.41
N HIS A 239 -29.41 10.44 -0.30
CA HIS A 239 -28.21 11.27 -0.19
C HIS A 239 -27.43 11.03 1.12
N SER A 240 -27.68 9.92 1.81
CA SER A 240 -27.16 9.70 3.17
C SER A 240 -25.84 8.91 3.23
N ASP A 241 -25.57 7.99 2.30
CA ASP A 241 -24.48 7.01 2.51
C ASP A 241 -23.12 7.44 1.93
N SER A 242 -23.11 8.42 1.03
CA SER A 242 -21.89 8.90 0.35
C SER A 242 -21.00 9.78 1.24
N VAL A 243 -21.62 10.49 2.19
CA VAL A 243 -20.91 11.40 3.10
C VAL A 243 -20.14 10.60 4.15
N GLU A 244 -20.69 9.48 4.60
CA GLU A 244 -20.12 8.69 5.69
C GLU A 244 -18.81 7.99 5.28
N VAL A 245 -18.74 7.44 4.06
CA VAL A 245 -17.52 6.80 3.52
C VAL A 245 -16.42 7.82 3.21
N THR A 246 -16.80 8.99 2.67
CA THR A 246 -15.86 10.09 2.41
C THR A 246 -15.30 10.64 3.73
N LEU A 247 -16.14 10.76 4.76
CA LEU A 247 -15.71 11.12 6.11
C LEU A 247 -14.82 10.04 6.74
N LEU A 248 -15.04 8.75 6.45
CA LEU A 248 -14.24 7.65 6.98
C LEU A 248 -12.82 7.62 6.41
N LEU A 249 -12.68 7.84 5.10
CA LEU A 249 -11.38 7.96 4.43
C LEU A 249 -10.65 9.25 4.85
N ALA A 250 -11.36 10.38 4.92
CA ALA A 250 -10.80 11.61 5.44
C ALA A 250 -10.37 11.48 6.92
N ARG A 251 -11.10 10.69 7.73
CA ARG A 251 -10.76 10.41 9.12
C ARG A 251 -9.54 9.48 9.22
N TYR A 252 -9.39 8.51 8.33
CA TYR A 252 -8.21 7.65 8.27
C TYR A 252 -6.95 8.45 7.87
N GLU A 253 -7.03 9.27 6.82
CA GLU A 253 -5.92 10.13 6.41
C GLU A 253 -5.57 11.21 7.43
N LYS A 254 -6.58 11.78 8.09
CA LYS A 254 -6.38 12.74 9.17
C LYS A 254 -5.74 12.07 10.38
N THR A 255 -6.17 10.86 10.76
CA THR A 255 -5.55 10.09 11.86
C THR A 255 -4.10 9.75 11.52
N MET A 256 -3.78 9.42 10.27
CA MET A 256 -2.39 9.21 9.84
C MET A 256 -1.55 10.49 9.89
N ARG A 257 -2.11 11.63 9.45
CA ARG A 257 -1.44 12.95 9.55
C ARG A 257 -1.25 13.41 11.00
N ASP A 258 -2.26 13.19 11.84
CA ASP A 258 -2.28 13.60 13.24
C ASP A 258 -1.36 12.70 14.09
N ASN A 259 -1.25 11.40 13.79
CA ASN A 259 -0.28 10.53 14.44
C ASN A 259 1.17 10.88 14.07
N VAL A 260 1.41 11.37 12.84
CA VAL A 260 2.74 11.86 12.41
C VAL A 260 3.08 13.21 13.04
N SER A 261 2.09 14.07 13.31
CA SER A 261 2.31 15.34 14.01
C SER A 261 2.46 15.16 15.52
N ASP A 262 1.73 14.24 16.15
CA ASP A 262 1.89 13.88 17.58
C ASP A 262 3.24 13.20 17.86
N ALA A 263 3.72 12.35 16.94
CA ALA A 263 5.08 11.77 17.03
C ALA A 263 6.17 12.86 16.97
N ARG A 264 5.93 13.98 16.29
CA ARG A 264 6.81 15.16 16.29
C ARG A 264 6.65 16.01 17.55
N ALA A 265 5.45 16.10 18.13
CA ALA A 265 5.18 16.86 19.34
C ALA A 265 5.70 16.19 20.62
N GLN A 266 5.80 14.86 20.65
CA GLN A 266 6.29 14.09 21.81
C GLN A 266 7.82 14.06 21.96
N GLY A 267 8.59 14.86 21.22
CA GLY A 267 9.99 15.13 21.54
C GLY A 267 10.93 13.91 21.56
N HIS A 268 10.60 12.80 20.90
CA HIS A 268 11.46 11.62 20.80
C HIS A 268 12.59 11.77 19.75
N LEU A 269 13.19 12.96 19.67
CA LEU A 269 14.59 13.09 19.27
C LEU A 269 15.40 13.40 20.53
N THR A 270 15.91 12.35 21.17
CA THR A 270 17.13 12.49 21.96
C THR A 270 18.16 11.53 21.39
N ILE A 271 18.87 12.02 20.38
CA ILE A 271 20.22 11.56 20.09
C ILE A 271 21.07 12.07 21.27
N THR A 272 21.42 11.18 22.20
CA THR A 272 22.58 11.42 23.08
C THR A 272 23.62 10.36 22.78
N TYR A 273 24.66 10.80 22.08
CA TYR A 273 25.95 10.15 22.01
C TYR A 273 26.44 9.78 23.42
N MET A 274 26.75 8.52 23.66
CA MET A 274 27.67 8.09 24.71
C MET A 274 28.72 7.17 24.08
N LEU A 275 29.55 7.77 23.21
CA LEU A 275 30.94 7.37 23.10
C LEU A 275 31.65 7.91 24.35
N SER A 276 31.97 7.04 25.30
CA SER A 276 33.06 7.30 26.24
C SER A 276 33.88 6.04 26.44
N ARG A 277 35.14 6.16 25.99
CA ARG A 277 36.28 5.31 26.28
C ARG A 277 36.36 4.98 27.77
N SER A 278 36.80 3.76 28.08
CA SER A 278 37.84 3.56 29.09
C SER A 278 38.61 2.27 28.78
N LYS A 279 39.91 2.48 28.54
CA LYS A 279 41.10 1.65 28.77
C LYS A 279 40.94 0.13 28.82
#